data_AF-A0A1F8GD35-F1
#
_entry.id   AF-A0A1F8GD35-F1
#
_cell.length_a   1.000
_cell.length_b   1.000
_cell.length_c   1.000
_cell.angle_alpha   90.00
_cell.angle_beta   90.00
_cell.angle_gamma   90.00
#
_symmetry.space_group_name_H-M   'P 1'
#
loop_
_entity.id
_entity.type
_entity.pdbx_description
1 polymer ?
#
loop_
_entity_poly.entity_id
_entity_poly.type
_entity_poly.pdbx_seq_one_letter_code
_entity_poly.pdbx_strand_id
1 'polypeptide(L)'
;MGWKNSESCPNLACFMVISACLNLVLLFSLLWSVDNLKTSLVSNEVVASIVTNEEDEKFIKQVSKDLGLESEVVMIVGPYYVHSFFSPSQNYRLDRLLSRHPIVIDPEDPTRRILMRESIYIELTMKERRAVLTHEMWHIYSFIKEGRITAPNPDKEVEANRFAIKYVNPDILINLYRRYGDSDPEIKALIDDLERQKL
;
A
#
# COMPACT_ATOMS: atom_id res chain seq x y z
N MET A 1 -28.97 -56.46 53.69
CA MET A 1 -29.59 -56.25 52.36
C MET A 1 -28.84 -55.12 51.68
N GLY A 2 -27.99 -55.44 50.71
CA GLY A 2 -27.15 -54.46 50.02
C GLY A 2 -27.90 -53.82 48.86
N TRP A 3 -27.94 -52.49 48.84
CA TRP A 3 -28.28 -51.73 47.64
C TRP A 3 -26.97 -51.44 46.90
N LYS A 4 -26.79 -52.10 45.74
CA LYS A 4 -25.90 -51.64 44.67
C LYS A 4 -26.83 -51.24 43.53
N ASN A 5 -27.02 -49.94 43.32
CA ASN A 5 -27.53 -49.44 42.05
C ASN A 5 -26.37 -48.77 41.33
N SER A 6 -26.12 -49.31 40.15
CA SER A 6 -25.06 -49.01 39.20
C SER A 6 -25.10 -47.55 38.73
N GLU A 7 -23.96 -46.88 38.82
CA GLU A 7 -23.71 -45.64 38.10
C GLU A 7 -23.75 -45.93 36.59
N SER A 8 -24.70 -45.32 35.90
CA SER A 8 -24.81 -45.37 34.44
C SER A 8 -23.69 -44.52 33.85
N CYS A 9 -22.69 -45.18 33.26
CA CYS A 9 -21.66 -44.55 32.43
C CYS A 9 -22.36 -43.75 31.30
N PRO A 10 -22.03 -42.47 31.07
CA PRO A 10 -22.62 -41.74 29.96
C PRO A 10 -22.11 -42.34 28.64
N ASN A 11 -23.05 -42.72 27.78
CA ASN A 11 -22.81 -43.47 26.55
C ASN A 11 -21.80 -42.74 25.67
N LEU A 12 -20.60 -43.31 25.50
CA LEU A 12 -19.50 -42.78 24.66
C LEU A 12 -19.98 -42.41 23.24
N ALA A 13 -20.95 -43.17 22.73
CA ALA A 13 -21.61 -42.91 21.45
C ALA A 13 -22.32 -41.54 21.40
N CYS A 14 -22.97 -41.13 22.50
CA CYS A 14 -23.65 -39.84 22.57
C CYS A 14 -22.65 -38.67 22.50
N PHE A 15 -21.51 -38.79 23.18
CA PHE A 15 -20.44 -37.80 23.12
C PHE A 15 -19.82 -37.69 21.72
N MET A 16 -19.60 -38.82 21.03
CA MET A 16 -19.06 -38.80 19.67
C MET A 16 -20.02 -38.15 18.67
N VAL A 17 -21.33 -38.40 18.80
CA VAL A 17 -22.35 -37.77 17.95
C VAL A 17 -22.43 -36.26 18.19
N ILE A 18 -22.43 -35.82 19.45
CA ILE A 18 -22.45 -34.38 19.79
C ILE A 18 -21.19 -33.69 19.25
N SER A 19 -20.02 -34.31 19.37
CA SER A 19 -18.76 -33.76 18.85
C SER A 19 -18.77 -33.65 17.31
N ALA A 20 -19.28 -34.66 16.61
CA ALA A 20 -19.40 -34.63 15.16
C ALA A 20 -20.34 -33.50 14.68
N CYS A 21 -21.49 -33.32 15.37
CA CYS A 21 -22.42 -32.25 15.07
C CYS A 21 -21.81 -30.85 15.31
N LEU A 22 -21.05 -30.67 16.40
CA LEU A 22 -20.37 -29.39 16.66
C LEU A 22 -19.34 -29.04 15.60
N ASN A 23 -18.56 -30.04 15.14
CA ASN A 23 -17.58 -29.83 14.08
C ASN A 23 -18.24 -29.47 12.74
N LEU A 24 -19.39 -30.06 12.42
CA LEU A 24 -20.18 -29.70 11.24
C LEU A 24 -20.70 -28.27 11.30
N VAL A 25 -21.21 -27.84 12.46
CA VAL A 25 -21.67 -26.45 12.66
C VAL A 25 -20.51 -25.47 12.51
N LEU A 26 -19.35 -25.76 13.09
CA LEU A 26 -18.15 -24.93 12.96
C LEU A 26 -17.67 -24.83 11.49
N LEU A 27 -17.67 -25.95 10.76
CA LEU A 27 -17.28 -25.97 9.36
C LEU A 27 -18.24 -25.12 8.49
N PHE A 28 -19.54 -25.22 8.77
CA PHE A 28 -20.55 -24.42 8.07
C PHE A 28 -20.42 -22.92 8.38
N SER A 29 -20.18 -22.56 9.65
CA SER A 29 -19.93 -21.16 10.03
C SER A 29 -18.67 -20.60 9.37
N LEU A 30 -17.58 -21.38 9.28
CA LEU A 30 -16.36 -20.97 8.59
C LEU A 30 -16.60 -20.74 7.09
N LEU A 31 -17.29 -21.66 6.42
CA LEU A 31 -17.62 -21.51 4.99
C LEU A 31 -18.53 -20.30 4.74
N TRP A 32 -19.54 -20.11 5.59
CA TRP A 32 -20.45 -18.95 5.52
C TRP A 32 -19.72 -17.62 5.74
N SER A 33 -18.78 -17.56 6.68
CA SER A 33 -17.95 -16.38 6.90
C SER A 33 -17.04 -16.07 5.72
N VAL A 34 -16.48 -17.09 5.07
CA VAL A 34 -15.64 -16.92 3.87
C VAL A 34 -16.46 -16.39 2.69
N ASP A 35 -17.68 -16.91 2.48
CA ASP A 35 -18.56 -16.40 1.42
C ASP A 35 -19.04 -14.98 1.70
N ASN A 36 -19.38 -14.62 2.94
CA ASN A 36 -19.71 -13.23 3.28
C ASN A 36 -18.52 -12.28 3.09
N LEU A 37 -17.30 -12.72 3.41
CA LEU A 37 -16.08 -11.95 3.15
C LEU A 37 -15.85 -11.77 1.64
N LYS A 38 -16.09 -12.82 0.86
CA LYS A 38 -15.97 -12.78 -0.61
C LYS A 38 -17.04 -11.86 -1.21
N THR A 39 -18.27 -11.91 -0.72
CA THR A 39 -19.36 -11.04 -1.18
C THR A 39 -19.11 -9.58 -0.81
N SER A 40 -18.51 -9.28 0.36
CA SER A 40 -18.13 -7.91 0.72
C SER A 40 -16.94 -7.38 -0.09
N LEU A 41 -16.04 -8.26 -0.54
CA LEU A 41 -14.93 -7.91 -1.44
C LEU A 41 -15.42 -7.68 -2.88
N VAL A 42 -16.44 -8.42 -3.33
CA VAL A 42 -17.00 -8.30 -4.68
C VAL A 42 -17.99 -7.12 -4.80
N SER A 43 -18.61 -6.66 -3.72
CA SER A 43 -19.55 -5.52 -3.74
C SER A 43 -18.88 -4.14 -3.69
N ASN A 44 -17.57 -4.08 -3.42
CA ASN A 44 -16.77 -2.87 -3.52
C ASN A 44 -15.95 -2.93 -4.81
N GLU A 45 -16.64 -2.97 -5.94
CA GLU A 45 -16.04 -2.60 -7.21
C GLU A 45 -15.62 -1.12 -7.06
N VAL A 46 -14.39 -0.91 -6.60
CA VAL A 46 -13.78 0.40 -6.43
C VAL A 46 -13.69 0.98 -7.83
N VAL A 47 -14.69 1.78 -8.20
CA VAL A 47 -14.65 2.61 -9.39
C VAL A 47 -13.49 3.58 -9.18
N ALA A 48 -12.31 3.20 -9.63
CA ALA A 48 -11.17 4.08 -9.71
C ALA A 48 -11.58 5.27 -10.59
N SER A 49 -11.77 6.44 -9.99
CA SER A 49 -12.07 7.66 -10.72
C SER A 49 -10.78 8.15 -11.38
N ILE A 50 -10.43 7.58 -12.53
CA ILE A 50 -9.44 8.24 -13.39
C ILE A 50 -10.04 9.58 -13.82
N VAL A 51 -9.47 10.69 -13.32
CA VAL A 51 -8.90 11.78 -14.13
C VAL A 51 -7.86 12.51 -13.28
N THR A 52 -6.59 12.22 -13.52
CA THR A 52 -5.51 13.17 -13.22
C THR A 52 -5.72 14.41 -14.08
N ASN A 53 -5.50 15.62 -13.56
CA ASN A 53 -5.71 16.81 -14.40
C ASN A 53 -4.70 16.84 -15.57
N GLU A 54 -5.03 17.59 -16.63
CA GLU A 54 -4.21 17.69 -17.86
C GLU A 54 -2.77 18.16 -17.58
N GLU A 55 -2.55 18.93 -16.51
CA GLU A 55 -1.23 19.41 -16.14
C GLU A 55 -0.35 18.31 -15.54
N ASP A 56 -0.92 17.45 -14.70
CA ASP A 56 -0.25 16.29 -14.11
C ASP A 56 0.07 15.26 -15.22
N GLU A 57 -0.84 15.03 -16.17
CA GLU A 57 -0.58 14.17 -17.34
C GLU A 57 0.56 14.69 -18.22
N LYS A 58 0.57 16.00 -18.54
CA LYS A 58 1.65 16.63 -19.31
C LYS A 58 2.98 16.49 -18.59
N PHE A 59 2.97 16.67 -17.26
CA PHE A 59 4.16 16.54 -16.45
C PHE A 59 4.68 15.09 -16.40
N ILE A 60 3.80 14.10 -16.20
CA ILE A 60 4.18 12.69 -16.25
C ILE A 60 4.78 12.32 -17.62
N LYS A 61 4.20 12.80 -18.72
CA LYS A 61 4.76 12.59 -20.07
C LYS A 61 6.14 13.21 -20.23
N GLN A 62 6.36 14.41 -19.68
CA GLN A 62 7.67 15.05 -19.68
C GLN A 62 8.71 14.20 -18.94
N VAL A 63 8.42 13.82 -17.70
CA VAL A 63 9.36 13.05 -16.86
C VAL A 63 9.61 11.66 -17.45
N SER A 64 8.59 11.02 -18.03
CA SER A 64 8.72 9.73 -18.70
C SER A 64 9.71 9.81 -19.87
N LYS A 65 9.65 10.89 -20.64
CA LYS A 65 10.59 11.16 -21.73
C LYS A 65 12.01 11.39 -21.21
N ASP A 66 12.17 12.16 -20.14
CA ASP A 66 13.49 12.44 -19.55
C ASP A 66 14.15 11.16 -18.99
N LEU A 67 13.35 10.21 -18.49
CA LEU A 67 13.79 8.89 -18.03
C LEU A 67 13.97 7.86 -19.16
N GLY A 68 13.51 8.16 -20.38
CA GLY A 68 13.50 7.21 -21.49
C GLY A 68 12.55 6.04 -21.29
N LEU A 69 11.45 6.23 -20.55
CA LEU A 69 10.42 5.20 -20.36
C LEU A 69 9.61 5.02 -21.65
N GLU A 70 9.61 3.80 -22.18
CA GLU A 70 8.83 3.45 -23.38
C GLU A 70 7.34 3.23 -23.09
N SER A 71 7.01 2.92 -21.83
CA SER A 71 5.64 2.66 -21.40
C SER A 71 4.95 3.93 -20.90
N GLU A 72 3.66 4.06 -21.19
CA GLU A 72 2.84 5.15 -20.66
C GLU A 72 2.65 4.96 -19.15
N VAL A 73 3.25 5.85 -18.36
CA VAL A 73 3.01 5.94 -16.92
C VAL A 73 1.70 6.69 -16.70
N VAL A 74 0.82 6.14 -15.87
CA VAL A 74 -0.46 6.73 -15.51
C VAL A 74 -0.55 6.87 -13.99
N MET A 75 -1.09 7.99 -13.54
CA MET A 75 -1.50 8.12 -12.14
C MET A 75 -3.00 7.83 -12.05
N ILE A 76 -3.39 7.10 -11.02
CA ILE A 76 -4.78 6.78 -10.73
C ILE A 76 -5.12 7.34 -9.36
N VAL A 77 -6.16 8.16 -9.31
CA VAL A 77 -6.67 8.78 -8.09
C VAL A 77 -7.91 8.02 -7.65
N GLY A 78 -8.01 7.69 -6.37
CA GLY A 78 -9.16 6.93 -5.87
C GLY A 78 -9.13 6.71 -4.36
N PRO A 79 -10.13 6.00 -3.81
CA PRO A 79 -10.24 5.70 -2.39
C PRO A 79 -9.30 4.54 -2.00
N TYR A 80 -8.04 4.59 -2.46
CA TYR A 80 -7.07 3.56 -2.17
C TYR A 80 -6.78 3.52 -0.66
N TYR A 81 -7.14 2.40 -0.04
CA TYR A 81 -6.53 1.99 1.20
C TYR A 81 -5.16 1.47 0.85
N VAL A 82 -4.16 2.30 1.10
CA VAL A 82 -2.74 2.00 0.89
C VAL A 82 -2.35 0.66 1.58
N HIS A 83 -3.15 0.20 2.56
CA HIS A 83 -3.01 -1.07 3.30
C HIS A 83 -3.57 -2.36 2.63
N SER A 84 -4.12 -2.33 1.41
CA SER A 84 -4.94 -3.47 0.92
C SER A 84 -4.27 -4.44 -0.08
N PHE A 85 -3.01 -4.25 -0.48
CA PHE A 85 -2.39 -5.11 -1.52
C PHE A 85 -1.49 -6.24 -0.98
N PHE A 86 -1.31 -6.34 0.34
CA PHE A 86 -0.59 -7.44 1.00
C PHE A 86 -1.38 -7.97 2.20
N SER A 87 -1.10 -9.23 2.57
CA SER A 87 -1.76 -9.93 3.69
C SER A 87 -1.87 -9.06 4.95
N PRO A 88 -3.04 -9.04 5.65
CA PRO A 88 -3.21 -8.36 6.94
C PRO A 88 -2.15 -8.74 7.99
N SER A 89 -1.60 -9.95 7.90
CA SER A 89 -0.54 -10.44 8.79
C SER A 89 0.86 -9.88 8.49
N GLN A 90 1.03 -9.12 7.41
CA GLN A 90 2.28 -8.42 7.05
C GLN A 90 2.09 -6.90 7.00
N ASN A 91 0.88 -6.39 7.19
CA ASN A 91 0.59 -4.95 7.18
C ASN A 91 1.31 -4.17 8.28
N TYR A 92 1.62 -4.78 9.44
CA TYR A 92 2.43 -4.14 10.47
C TYR A 92 3.92 -3.97 10.06
N ARG A 93 4.38 -4.73 9.06
CA ARG A 93 5.69 -4.52 8.42
C ARG A 93 5.60 -3.47 7.32
N LEU A 94 4.40 -3.23 6.78
CA LEU A 94 4.09 -2.20 5.78
C LEU A 94 3.73 -0.84 6.39
N ASP A 95 3.53 -0.78 7.70
CA ASP A 95 3.41 0.42 8.54
C ASP A 95 4.63 1.37 8.48
N ARG A 96 5.59 1.07 7.60
CA ARG A 96 6.81 1.85 7.28
C ARG A 96 7.26 1.73 5.82
N LEU A 97 6.54 0.96 5.00
CA LEU A 97 6.96 0.50 3.66
C LEU A 97 6.01 0.94 2.55
N LEU A 98 4.79 1.35 2.91
CA LEU A 98 4.15 2.43 2.18
C LEU A 98 4.92 3.63 2.69
N SER A 99 5.72 4.22 1.81
CA SER A 99 6.49 5.41 2.17
C SER A 99 5.56 6.33 2.97
N ARG A 100 6.12 7.11 3.87
CA ARG A 100 5.38 8.20 4.51
C ARG A 100 5.02 9.31 3.51
N HIS A 101 4.99 8.97 2.23
CA HIS A 101 4.41 9.68 1.13
C HIS A 101 3.03 9.08 0.78
N PRO A 102 2.06 9.93 0.47
CA PRO A 102 0.68 9.51 0.28
C PRO A 102 0.39 8.85 -1.09
N ILE A 103 1.42 8.31 -1.74
CA ILE A 103 1.40 7.75 -3.09
C ILE A 103 2.24 6.48 -3.10
N VAL A 104 1.77 5.47 -3.85
CA VAL A 104 2.49 4.21 -4.02
C VAL A 104 2.44 3.77 -5.48
N ILE A 105 3.47 3.05 -5.91
CA ILE A 105 3.43 2.30 -7.16
C ILE A 105 2.41 1.15 -7.03
N ASP A 106 1.61 0.93 -8.07
CA ASP A 106 0.67 -0.19 -8.14
C ASP A 106 1.45 -1.52 -8.18
N PRO A 107 1.27 -2.43 -7.21
CA PRO A 107 1.96 -3.71 -7.22
C PRO A 107 1.49 -4.64 -8.34
N GLU A 108 0.29 -4.43 -8.91
CA GLU A 108 -0.21 -5.19 -10.05
C GLU A 108 0.43 -4.75 -11.38
N ASP A 109 0.85 -3.48 -11.46
CA ASP A 109 1.58 -2.94 -12.62
C ASP A 109 2.66 -1.94 -12.18
N PRO A 110 3.75 -2.43 -11.55
CA PRO A 110 4.78 -1.57 -10.97
C PRO A 110 5.66 -0.87 -12.01
N THR A 111 5.38 -1.10 -13.29
CA THR A 111 6.09 -0.49 -14.42
C THR A 111 5.40 0.75 -14.96
N ARG A 112 4.13 0.98 -14.59
CA ARG A 112 3.29 1.97 -15.28
C ARG A 112 2.34 2.73 -14.38
N ARG A 113 1.94 2.20 -13.23
CA ARG A 113 0.84 2.78 -12.46
C ARG A 113 1.29 3.35 -11.14
N ILE A 114 0.89 4.60 -10.91
CA ILE A 114 1.07 5.34 -9.65
C ILE A 114 -0.33 5.49 -9.03
N LEU A 115 -0.50 5.10 -7.78
CA LEU A 115 -1.77 5.19 -7.05
C LEU A 115 -1.69 6.32 -6.03
N MET A 116 -2.63 7.26 -6.09
CA MET A 116 -2.76 8.35 -5.10
C MET A 116 -4.14 8.33 -4.45
N ARG A 117 -4.17 8.47 -3.11
CA ARG A 117 -5.43 8.64 -2.39
C ARG A 117 -6.08 9.98 -2.77
N GLU A 118 -7.38 9.96 -3.06
CA GLU A 118 -8.15 11.15 -3.46
C GLU A 118 -8.07 12.30 -2.44
N SER A 119 -8.21 12.03 -1.14
CA SER A 119 -8.15 13.08 -0.10
C SER A 119 -6.81 13.82 -0.11
N ILE A 120 -5.73 13.09 -0.35
CA ILE A 120 -4.39 13.66 -0.45
C ILE A 120 -4.26 14.47 -1.73
N TYR A 121 -4.71 13.92 -2.87
CA TYR A 121 -4.62 14.61 -4.15
C TYR A 121 -5.27 16.01 -4.10
N ILE A 122 -6.39 16.12 -3.37
CA ILE A 122 -7.10 17.39 -3.15
C ILE A 122 -6.30 18.34 -2.23
N GLU A 123 -5.62 17.82 -1.20
CA GLU A 123 -4.81 18.62 -0.27
C GLU A 123 -3.50 19.14 -0.89
N LEU A 124 -2.90 18.40 -1.81
CA LEU A 124 -1.60 18.74 -2.38
C LEU A 124 -1.71 19.87 -3.41
N THR A 125 -0.85 20.86 -3.25
CA THR A 125 -0.61 21.86 -4.30
C THR A 125 0.01 21.22 -5.54
N MET A 126 -0.09 21.88 -6.69
CA MET A 126 0.54 21.38 -7.94
C MET A 126 2.05 21.12 -7.78
N LYS A 127 2.76 21.98 -7.06
CA LYS A 127 4.20 21.81 -6.81
C LYS A 127 4.49 20.58 -5.96
N GLU A 128 3.67 20.34 -4.94
CA GLU A 128 3.78 19.14 -4.11
C GLU A 128 3.45 17.88 -4.94
N ARG A 129 2.39 17.90 -5.76
CA ARG A 129 2.06 16.79 -6.67
C ARG A 129 3.19 16.46 -7.64
N ARG A 130 3.86 17.46 -8.20
CA ARG A 130 5.04 17.24 -9.06
C ARG A 130 6.20 16.58 -8.31
N ALA A 131 6.43 16.98 -7.05
CA ALA A 131 7.49 16.43 -6.22
C ALA A 131 7.28 14.94 -5.96
N VAL A 132 6.06 14.57 -5.56
CA VAL A 132 5.70 13.18 -5.28
C VAL A 132 5.62 12.34 -6.55
N LEU A 133 5.09 12.88 -7.67
CA LEU A 133 5.07 12.19 -8.96
C LEU A 133 6.49 11.87 -9.45
N THR A 134 7.41 12.82 -9.41
CA THR A 134 8.80 12.58 -9.85
C THR A 134 9.52 11.57 -8.98
N HIS A 135 9.28 11.61 -7.67
CA HIS A 135 9.79 10.61 -6.74
C HIS A 135 9.30 9.20 -7.11
N GLU A 136 7.99 8.99 -7.29
CA GLU A 136 7.44 7.68 -7.65
C GLU A 136 7.88 7.21 -9.06
N MET A 137 8.01 8.13 -10.01
CA MET A 137 8.49 7.79 -11.35
C MET A 137 9.95 7.31 -11.34
N TRP A 138 10.78 7.80 -10.41
CA TRP A 138 12.13 7.26 -10.23
C TRP A 138 12.09 5.82 -9.74
N HIS A 139 11.17 5.48 -8.85
CA HIS A 139 10.99 4.10 -8.38
C HIS A 139 10.51 3.18 -9.51
N ILE A 140 9.59 3.63 -10.37
CA ILE A 140 9.18 2.90 -11.60
C ILE A 140 10.40 2.64 -12.50
N TYR A 141 11.18 3.69 -12.79
CA TYR A 141 12.37 3.57 -13.63
C TYR A 141 13.39 2.59 -13.04
N SER A 142 13.66 2.71 -11.75
CA SER A 142 14.59 1.84 -11.03
C SER A 142 14.13 0.39 -11.06
N PHE A 143 12.83 0.14 -10.88
CA PHE A 143 12.23 -1.17 -10.99
C PHE A 143 12.44 -1.80 -12.37
N ILE A 144 12.14 -1.05 -13.44
CA ILE A 144 12.33 -1.51 -14.84
C ILE A 144 13.80 -1.84 -15.11
N LYS A 145 14.72 -1.01 -14.62
CA LYS A 145 16.16 -1.18 -14.86
C LYS A 145 16.78 -2.34 -14.08
N GLU A 146 16.33 -2.56 -12.84
CA GLU A 146 16.88 -3.60 -11.96
C GLU A 146 16.19 -4.96 -12.13
N GLY A 147 15.00 -5.00 -12.75
CA GLY A 147 14.25 -6.23 -13.02
C GLY A 147 13.73 -6.94 -11.76
N ARG A 148 13.68 -6.25 -10.61
CA ARG A 148 13.18 -6.78 -9.34
C ARG A 148 12.55 -5.69 -8.48
N ILE A 149 11.58 -6.08 -7.65
CA ILE A 149 11.01 -5.19 -6.63
C ILE A 149 12.08 -5.04 -5.55
N THR A 150 12.84 -3.96 -5.59
CA THR A 150 13.74 -3.59 -4.52
C THR A 150 12.88 -2.96 -3.42
N ALA A 151 12.88 -3.56 -2.22
CA ALA A 151 12.18 -2.98 -1.10
C ALA A 151 12.69 -1.54 -0.85
N PRO A 152 11.81 -0.57 -0.55
CA PRO A 152 12.19 0.75 -0.10
C PRO A 152 13.31 0.66 0.93
N ASN A 153 14.44 1.23 0.58
CA ASN A 153 15.59 1.35 1.47
C ASN A 153 16.05 2.81 1.45
N PRO A 154 16.74 3.28 2.51
CA PRO A 154 17.12 4.68 2.61
C PRO A 154 17.90 5.21 1.39
N ASP A 155 18.75 4.37 0.79
CA ASP A 155 19.54 4.77 -0.39
C ASP A 155 18.64 5.00 -1.62
N LYS A 156 17.62 4.16 -1.83
CA LYS A 156 16.65 4.32 -2.93
C LYS A 156 15.75 5.54 -2.75
N GLU A 157 15.34 5.81 -1.51
CA GLU A 157 14.60 7.04 -1.17
C GLU A 157 15.45 8.30 -1.42
N VAL A 158 16.75 8.26 -1.09
CA VAL A 158 17.70 9.33 -1.40
C VAL A 158 17.86 9.52 -2.91
N GLU A 159 18.01 8.44 -3.69
CA GLU A 159 18.08 8.51 -5.15
C GLU A 159 16.82 9.15 -5.75
N ALA A 160 15.63 8.72 -5.30
CA ALA A 160 14.35 9.27 -5.73
C ALA A 160 14.22 10.76 -5.39
N ASN A 161 14.58 11.15 -4.17
CA ASN A 161 14.58 12.55 -3.74
C ASN A 161 15.53 13.40 -4.60
N ARG A 162 16.76 12.92 -4.85
CA ARG A 162 17.74 13.61 -5.70
C ARG A 162 17.29 13.74 -7.14
N PHE A 163 16.51 12.78 -7.64
CA PHE A 163 15.88 12.90 -8.95
C PHE A 163 14.76 13.95 -8.93
N ALA A 164 13.88 13.91 -7.94
CA ALA A 164 12.75 14.83 -7.81
C ALA A 164 13.19 16.30 -7.71
N ILE A 165 14.29 16.61 -7.00
CA ILE A 165 14.80 17.99 -6.88
C ILE A 165 15.34 18.59 -8.20
N LYS A 166 15.43 17.80 -9.28
CA LYS A 166 15.68 18.34 -10.63
C LYS A 166 14.46 19.09 -11.19
N TYR A 167 13.27 18.81 -10.67
CA TYR A 167 11.99 19.35 -11.14
C TYR A 167 11.32 20.28 -10.13
N VAL A 168 11.68 20.17 -8.85
CA VAL A 168 11.08 20.94 -7.75
C VAL A 168 12.16 21.46 -6.79
N ASN A 169 11.84 22.51 -6.05
CA ASN A 169 12.72 23.00 -4.98
C ASN A 169 12.78 21.95 -3.82
N PRO A 170 13.97 21.62 -3.28
CA PRO A 170 14.13 20.73 -2.12
C PRO A 170 13.21 21.04 -0.93
N ASP A 171 12.87 22.31 -0.70
CA ASP A 171 11.94 22.74 0.36
C ASP A 171 10.57 22.07 0.27
N ILE A 172 10.10 21.75 -0.95
CA ILE A 172 8.80 21.11 -1.16
C ILE A 172 8.82 19.70 -0.56
N LEU A 173 9.85 18.91 -0.85
CA LEU A 173 10.01 17.56 -0.29
C LEU A 173 10.22 17.60 1.22
N ILE A 174 11.05 18.53 1.72
CA ILE A 174 11.26 18.70 3.17
C ILE A 174 9.94 19.01 3.88
N ASN A 175 9.11 19.90 3.33
CA ASN A 175 7.82 20.24 3.91
C ASN A 175 6.83 19.06 3.86
N LEU A 176 6.85 18.26 2.80
CA LEU A 176 6.07 17.03 2.72
C LEU A 176 6.48 16.02 3.79
N TYR A 177 7.79 15.78 3.97
CA TYR A 177 8.29 14.92 5.05
C TYR A 177 7.94 15.44 6.44
N ARG A 178 7.97 16.76 6.66
CA ARG A 178 7.56 17.34 7.95
C ARG A 178 6.05 17.25 8.20
N ARG A 179 5.23 17.24 7.14
CA ARG A 179 3.76 17.18 7.24
C ARG A 179 3.24 15.75 7.39
N TYR A 180 3.80 14.82 6.62
CA TYR A 180 3.29 13.45 6.50
C TYR A 180 4.26 12.38 7.04
N GLY A 181 5.51 12.75 7.34
CA GLY A 181 6.51 11.84 7.91
C GLY A 181 6.44 11.75 9.43
N ASP A 182 6.51 10.54 9.97
CA ASP A 182 6.67 10.34 11.42
C ASP A 182 8.10 10.69 11.87
N SER A 183 8.29 10.80 13.19
CA SER A 183 9.55 11.14 13.88
C SER A 183 10.67 10.08 13.82
N ASP A 184 10.74 9.29 12.75
CA ASP A 184 11.74 8.23 12.58
C ASP A 184 13.10 8.79 12.16
N PRO A 185 14.20 8.25 12.70
CA PRO A 185 15.54 8.56 12.26
C PRO A 185 15.75 8.50 10.73
N GLU A 186 15.07 7.60 10.02
CA GLU A 186 15.21 7.49 8.56
C GLU A 186 14.68 8.74 7.83
N ILE A 187 13.51 9.26 8.24
CA ILE A 187 12.96 10.50 7.66
C ILE A 187 13.86 11.69 7.96
N LYS A 188 14.43 11.74 9.17
CA LYS A 188 15.41 12.77 9.50
C LYS A 188 16.62 12.72 8.56
N ALA A 189 17.14 11.53 8.28
CA ALA A 189 18.27 11.37 7.34
C ALA A 189 17.92 11.84 5.91
N LEU A 190 16.69 11.60 5.44
CA LEU A 190 16.21 12.11 4.14
C LEU A 190 16.12 13.64 4.11
N ILE A 191 15.61 14.25 5.19
CA ILE A 191 15.57 15.71 5.33
C ILE A 191 16.99 16.28 5.36
N ASP A 192 17.90 15.68 6.14
CA ASP A 192 19.30 16.10 6.23
C ASP A 192 20.01 15.99 4.86
N ASP A 193 19.72 14.97 4.04
CA ASP A 193 20.23 14.91 2.66
C ASP A 193 19.70 16.06 1.80
N LEU A 194 18.38 16.28 1.81
CA LEU A 194 17.75 17.37 1.05
C LEU A 194 18.25 18.75 1.45
N GLU A 195 18.49 18.98 2.75
CA GLU A 195 19.06 20.23 3.24
C GLU A 195 20.48 20.46 2.72
N ARG A 196 21.30 19.41 2.57
CA ARG A 196 22.62 19.51 1.95
C ARG A 196 22.57 19.83 0.45
N GLN A 197 21.52 19.41 -0.26
CA GLN A 197 21.35 19.68 -1.70
C GLN A 197 20.86 21.11 -2.01
N LYS A 198 20.60 21.93 -0.98
CA LYS A 198 20.24 23.35 -1.16
C LYS A 198 21.44 24.28 -1.42
N LEU A 199 22.66 23.78 -1.15
CA LEU A 199 23.92 24.51 -1.28
C LEU A 199 24.44 24.46 -2.73
#